data_AF-A0AAD9IR53-F1
#
_entry.id   AF-A0AAD9IR53-F1
#
_cell.length_a   1.000
_cell.length_b   1.000
_cell.length_c   1.000
_cell.angle_alpha   90.00
_cell.angle_beta   90.00
_cell.angle_gamma   90.00
#
_symmetry.space_group_name_H-M   'P 1'
#
loop_
_entity.id
_entity.type
_entity.pdbx_description
1 polymer ?
#
loop_
_entity_poly.entity_id
_entity_poly.type
_entity_poly.pdbx_seq_one_letter_code
_entity_poly.pdbx_strand_id
1 'polypeptide(L)'
;MGSAKQEAAISTVMAMLQEWDKGSRTTRRQILQDFIAQNYTKTGPELEAEFAQAASLFLTRLTAWLRLTYLFLLTSQVYLRSLYITINK
;
A
#
# COMPACT_ATOMS: atom_id res chain seq x y z
N MET A 1 -4.75 32.29 -2.86
CA MET A 1 -4.31 31.76 -1.54
C MET A 1 -4.49 30.24 -1.39
N GLY A 2 -4.94 29.49 -2.41
CA GLY A 2 -5.13 28.03 -2.31
C GLY A 2 -3.91 27.15 -2.61
N SER A 3 -2.90 27.61 -3.39
CA SER A 3 -1.90 26.67 -3.95
C SER A 3 -0.86 26.17 -2.94
N ALA A 4 -0.37 26.99 -2.01
CA ALA A 4 0.70 26.57 -1.08
C ALA A 4 0.29 25.41 -0.15
N LYS A 5 -0.94 25.43 0.37
CA LYS A 5 -1.46 24.35 1.24
C LYS A 5 -1.68 23.06 0.46
N GLN A 6 -2.11 23.19 -0.80
CA GLN A 6 -2.38 22.07 -1.68
C GLN A 6 -1.08 21.43 -2.19
N GLU A 7 -0.07 22.24 -2.52
CA GLU A 7 1.28 21.79 -2.85
C GLU A 7 1.94 21.05 -1.68
N ALA A 8 1.79 21.54 -0.44
CA ALA A 8 2.29 20.86 0.75
C ALA A 8 1.62 19.49 0.96
N ALA A 9 0.30 19.40 0.76
CA ALA A 9 -0.44 18.15 0.86
C ALA A 9 -0.02 17.15 -0.24
N ILE A 10 0.13 17.61 -1.49
CA ILE A 10 0.63 16.80 -2.60
C ILE A 10 2.05 16.30 -2.30
N SER A 11 2.96 17.16 -1.82
CA SER A 11 4.32 16.78 -1.45
C SER A 11 4.34 15.71 -0.36
N THR A 12 3.48 15.85 0.65
CA THR A 12 3.32 14.88 1.73
C THR A 12 2.85 13.52 1.20
N VAL A 13 1.84 13.51 0.31
CA VAL A 13 1.37 12.27 -0.31
C VAL A 13 2.48 11.63 -1.15
N MET A 14 3.19 12.41 -1.96
CA MET A 14 4.29 11.89 -2.78
C MET A 14 5.42 11.29 -1.93
N ALA A 15 5.76 11.91 -0.79
CA ALA A 15 6.73 11.35 0.15
C ALA A 15 6.25 10.00 0.74
N MET A 16 4.99 9.94 1.19
CA MET A 16 4.37 8.70 1.68
C MET A 16 4.39 7.60 0.61
N LEU A 17 4.09 7.94 -0.65
CA LEU A 17 4.13 7.00 -1.77
C LEU A 17 5.54 6.49 -2.06
N GLN A 18 6.55 7.37 -2.01
CA GLN A 18 7.94 6.96 -2.19
C GLN A 18 8.42 6.06 -1.06
N GLU A 19 8.02 6.35 0.19
CA GLU A 19 8.34 5.50 1.34
C GLU A 19 7.64 4.14 1.24
N TRP A 20 6.39 4.11 0.79
CA TRP A 20 5.66 2.88 0.51
C TRP A 20 6.37 2.02 -0.56
N ASP A 21 6.77 2.63 -1.67
CA ASP A 21 7.36 1.92 -2.80
C ASP A 21 8.75 1.34 -2.42
N LYS A 22 9.57 2.10 -1.68
CA LYS A 22 10.92 1.68 -1.27
C LYS A 22 10.97 0.92 0.06
N GLY A 23 9.87 0.92 0.82
CA GLY A 23 9.83 0.40 2.18
C GLY A 23 10.04 -1.10 2.30
N SER A 24 10.43 -1.55 3.49
CA SER A 24 10.42 -2.97 3.83
C SER A 24 8.98 -3.45 4.12
N ARG A 25 8.78 -4.77 4.34
CA ARG A 25 7.50 -5.29 4.82
C ARG A 25 7.07 -4.63 6.14
N THR A 26 8.03 -4.36 7.04
CA THR A 26 7.80 -3.70 8.32
C THR A 26 7.39 -2.24 8.12
N THR A 27 8.09 -1.50 7.26
CA THR A 27 7.78 -0.10 6.91
C THR A 27 6.37 0.02 6.34
N ARG A 28 6.02 -0.82 5.35
CA ARG A 28 4.67 -0.84 4.77
C ARG A 28 3.59 -1.15 5.80
N ARG A 29 3.86 -2.07 6.74
CA ARG A 29 2.92 -2.37 7.83
C ARG A 29 2.72 -1.15 8.74
N GLN A 30 3.78 -0.44 9.10
CA GLN A 30 3.68 0.77 9.92
C GLN A 30 2.86 1.86 9.22
N ILE A 31 3.16 2.14 7.94
CA ILE A 31 2.39 3.10 7.12
C ILE A 31 0.90 2.74 7.12
N LEU A 32 0.54 1.46 6.99
CA LEU A 32 -0.86 1.03 7.02
C LEU A 32 -1.50 1.18 8.39
N GLN A 33 -0.78 0.86 9.47
CA GLN A 33 -1.30 1.01 10.83
C GLN A 33 -1.59 2.48 11.13
N ASP A 34 -0.67 3.37 10.76
CA ASP A 34 -0.83 4.81 10.93
C ASP A 34 -1.97 5.36 10.07
N PHE A 35 -2.04 4.91 8.81
CA PHE A 35 -3.12 5.27 7.89
C PHE A 35 -4.49 4.86 8.44
N ILE A 36 -4.64 3.65 8.97
CA ILE A 36 -5.89 3.18 9.56
C ILE A 36 -6.22 4.00 10.82
N ALA A 37 -5.26 4.15 11.73
CA ALA A 37 -5.46 4.89 12.99
C ALA A 37 -5.92 6.34 12.75
N GLN A 38 -5.40 6.99 11.71
CA GLN A 38 -5.75 8.37 11.38
C GLN A 38 -7.05 8.52 10.60
N ASN A 39 -7.54 7.46 9.93
CA ASN A 39 -8.61 7.57 8.94
C ASN A 39 -9.78 6.60 9.14
N TYR A 40 -9.81 5.79 10.20
CA TYR A 40 -10.84 4.74 10.40
C TYR A 40 -12.28 5.27 10.47
N THR A 41 -12.48 6.53 10.83
CA THR A 41 -13.82 7.16 10.89
C THR A 41 -14.18 7.92 9.62
N LYS A 42 -13.28 8.06 8.66
CA LYS A 42 -13.44 8.92 7.49
C LYS A 42 -14.05 8.16 6.32
N THR A 43 -14.91 8.84 5.59
CA THR A 43 -15.47 8.38 4.31
C THR A 43 -14.47 8.61 3.17
N GLY A 44 -14.68 7.93 2.04
CA GLY A 44 -13.84 8.10 0.84
C GLY A 44 -13.67 9.56 0.39
N PRO A 45 -14.74 10.36 0.28
CA PRO A 45 -14.61 11.78 -0.08
C PRO A 45 -13.84 12.63 0.93
N GLU A 46 -14.01 12.38 2.24
CA GLU A 46 -13.27 13.08 3.29
C GLU A 46 -11.77 12.75 3.23
N LEU A 47 -11.47 11.47 2.99
CA LEU A 47 -10.10 11.00 2.77
C LEU A 47 -9.49 11.69 1.54
N GLU A 48 -10.20 11.76 0.42
CA GLU A 48 -9.68 12.45 -0.77
C GLU A 48 -9.47 13.95 -0.53
N ALA A 49 -10.36 14.60 0.21
CA ALA A 49 -10.20 16.01 0.56
C ALA A 49 -8.93 16.25 1.40
N GLU A 50 -8.62 15.37 2.34
CA GLU A 50 -7.46 15.48 3.22
C GLU A 50 -6.13 15.19 2.50
N PHE A 51 -6.15 14.23 1.57
CA PHE A 51 -4.97 13.83 0.79
C PHE A 51 -4.87 14.55 -0.56
N ALA A 52 -5.49 15.73 -0.71
CA ALA A 52 -5.44 16.52 -1.94
C ALA A 52 -5.80 15.73 -3.22
N GLN A 53 -6.84 14.90 -3.13
CA GLN A 53 -7.36 14.02 -4.19
C GLN A 53 -6.41 12.90 -4.61
N ALA A 54 -5.46 12.52 -3.75
CA ALA A 54 -4.49 11.47 -4.00
C ALA A 54 -4.64 10.24 -3.08
N ALA A 55 -5.72 10.14 -2.30
CA ALA A 55 -5.95 8.97 -1.45
C ALA A 55 -6.20 7.70 -2.27
N SER A 56 -7.03 7.78 -3.32
CA SER A 56 -7.29 6.70 -4.27
C SER A 56 -6.02 6.19 -4.95
N LEU A 57 -5.06 7.08 -5.21
CA LEU A 57 -3.77 6.72 -5.78
C LEU A 57 -2.97 5.81 -4.82
N PHE A 58 -2.93 6.15 -3.53
CA PHE A 58 -2.33 5.28 -2.51
C PHE A 58 -3.07 3.94 -2.39
N LEU A 59 -4.40 3.95 -2.31
CA LEU A 59 -5.22 2.74 -2.20
C LEU A 59 -5.09 1.82 -3.42
N THR A 60 -4.93 2.39 -4.61
CA THR A 60 -4.69 1.63 -5.84
C THR A 60 -3.34 0.94 -5.81
N ARG A 61 -2.27 1.64 -5.35
CA ARG A 61 -0.95 1.01 -5.15
C ARG A 61 -1.00 -0.10 -4.09
N LEU A 62 -1.69 0.12 -2.98
CA LEU A 62 -1.90 -0.88 -1.94
C LEU A 62 -2.58 -2.14 -2.50
N THR A 63 -3.65 -1.95 -3.28
CA THR A 63 -4.39 -3.05 -3.91
C THR A 63 -3.52 -3.83 -4.90
N ALA A 64 -2.74 -3.13 -5.73
CA ALA A 64 -1.80 -3.77 -6.65
C ALA A 64 -0.73 -4.59 -5.91
N TRP A 65 -0.16 -4.03 -4.84
CA TRP A 65 0.82 -4.71 -4.01
C TRP A 65 0.27 -5.99 -3.36
N LEU A 66 -0.96 -5.93 -2.84
CA LEU A 66 -1.64 -7.09 -2.27
C LEU A 66 -1.86 -8.20 -3.30
N ARG A 67 -2.29 -7.85 -4.52
CA ARG A 67 -2.46 -8.82 -5.61
C ARG A 67 -1.15 -9.52 -5.97
N LEU A 68 -0.07 -8.76 -6.10
CA LEU A 68 1.26 -9.30 -6.40
C LEU A 68 1.78 -10.19 -5.26
N THR A 69 1.61 -9.76 -4.00
CA THR A 69 2.06 -10.52 -2.84
C THR A 69 1.28 -11.83 -2.71
N TYR A 70 -0.03 -11.79 -2.87
CA TYR A 70 -0.88 -12.98 -2.80
C TYR A 70 -0.53 -13.96 -3.93
N LEU A 71 -0.37 -13.47 -5.16
CA LEU A 71 0.04 -14.30 -6.30
C LEU A 71 1.39 -14.97 -6.04
N PHE A 72 2.39 -14.20 -5.59
CA PHE A 72 3.71 -14.72 -5.27
C PHE A 72 3.64 -15.85 -4.22
N LEU A 73 2.90 -15.63 -3.12
CA LEU A 73 2.73 -16.63 -2.07
C LEU A 73 2.06 -17.91 -2.58
N LEU A 74 1.02 -17.80 -3.41
CA LEU A 74 0.37 -18.96 -4.01
C LEU A 74 1.33 -19.74 -4.91
N THR A 75 2.06 -19.05 -5.79
CA THR A 75 3.00 -19.72 -6.70
C THR A 75 4.12 -20.39 -5.92
N SER A 76 4.68 -19.74 -4.89
CA SER A 76 5.69 -20.36 -4.02
C SER A 76 5.18 -21.65 -3.38
N GLN A 77 3.94 -21.69 -2.90
CA GLN A 77 3.37 -22.91 -2.30
C GLN A 77 3.23 -24.05 -3.32
N VAL A 78 2.89 -23.74 -4.57
CA VAL A 78 2.81 -24.76 -5.63
C VAL A 78 4.20 -25.32 -5.94
N TYR A 79 5.23 -24.47 -6.05
CA TYR A 79 6.61 -24.93 -6.27
C TYR A 79 7.15 -25.78 -5.13
N LEU A 80 6.88 -25.41 -3.87
CA LEU A 80 7.30 -26.21 -2.72
C LEU A 80 6.63 -27.58 -2.73
N ARG A 81 5.33 -27.64 -3.08
CA ARG A 81 4.61 -28.92 -3.22
C ARG A 81 5.15 -29.76 -4.37
N SER A 82 5.48 -29.17 -5.52
CA SER A 82 6.04 -29.93 -6.64
C SER A 82 7.41 -30.51 -6.31
N LEU A 83 8.29 -29.73 -5.67
CA LEU A 83 9.58 -30.21 -5.20
C LEU A 83 9.43 -31.33 -4.16
N TYR A 84 8.51 -31.19 -3.21
CA TYR A 84 8.21 -32.23 -2.23
C TYR A 84 7.80 -33.55 -2.89
N ILE A 85 6.95 -33.50 -3.93
CA ILE A 85 6.53 -34.69 -4.68
C ILE A 85 7.73 -35.32 -5.41
N THR A 86 8.57 -34.53 -6.07
CA THR A 86 9.74 -35.03 -6.82
C THR A 86 10.82 -35.65 -5.93
N ILE A 87 10.97 -35.18 -4.69
CA ILE A 87 11.99 -35.70 -3.76
C ILE A 87 11.52 -36.98 -3.04
N ASN A 88 10.21 -37.12 -2.76
CA ASN A 88 9.66 -38.23 -1.98
C ASN A 88 9.00 -39.34 -2.82
N LYS A 89 9.27 -39.36 -4.14
CA LYS A 89 8.92 -40.43 -5.07
C LYS A 89 10.18 -40.97 -5.71
#